data_AF-A0A0M2Q0U9-F1
#
_entry.id   AF-A0A0M2Q0U9-F1
#
_cell.length_a   1.000
_cell.length_b   1.000
_cell.length_c   1.000
_cell.angle_alpha   90.00
_cell.angle_beta   90.00
_cell.angle_gamma   90.00
#
_symmetry.space_group_name_H-M   'P 1'
#
loop_
_entity.id
_entity.type
_entity.pdbx_description
1 polymer ?
#
loop_
_entity_poly.entity_id
_entity_poly.type
_entity_poly.pdbx_seq_one_letter_code
_entity_poly.pdbx_strand_id
1 'polypeptide(L)'
;MISEDKPRRRRCDRNRNRSKRRGVFCPIHGCYLDSSSAKYSLFAHEPGQLQERGMGRQSANLVVATYGTVPLTGEWLECFWCKACERVEWYHVRLKDKTYNLSVAPVELWQQATGVLNPNGNPSVGEFTRREARMKGVHGMKTYNFL
;
A
#
# COMPACT_ATOMS: atom_id res chain seq x y z
N MET A 1 -4.04 -24.94 54.78
CA MET A 1 -3.19 -24.98 53.57
C MET A 1 -3.85 -24.08 52.54
N ILE A 2 -3.28 -22.89 52.34
CA ILE A 2 -3.84 -21.82 51.50
C ILE A 2 -3.18 -21.94 50.12
N SER A 3 -3.98 -22.03 49.06
CA SER A 3 -3.52 -21.87 47.68
C SER A 3 -4.43 -20.86 47.01
N GLU A 4 -4.04 -19.58 47.08
CA GLU A 4 -4.67 -18.49 46.36
C GLU A 4 -4.33 -18.58 44.87
N ASP A 5 -5.36 -18.68 44.04
CA ASP A 5 -5.25 -18.68 42.58
C ASP A 5 -4.90 -17.26 42.10
N LYS A 6 -3.65 -17.07 41.69
CA LYS A 6 -3.12 -15.76 41.27
C LYS A 6 -3.65 -15.44 39.87
N PRO A 7 -4.46 -14.37 39.67
CA PRO A 7 -4.91 -14.04 38.33
C PRO A 7 -3.70 -13.69 37.47
N ARG A 8 -3.52 -14.43 36.37
CA ARG A 8 -2.53 -14.14 35.33
C ARG A 8 -2.88 -12.78 34.73
N ARG A 9 -2.32 -11.70 35.29
CA ARG A 9 -2.35 -10.38 34.67
C ARG A 9 -1.85 -10.54 33.24
N ARG A 10 -2.73 -10.30 32.26
CA ARG A 10 -2.39 -10.35 30.84
C ARG A 10 -1.14 -9.52 30.61
N ARG A 11 -0.10 -10.21 30.18
CA ARG A 11 1.20 -9.64 29.87
C ARG A 11 1.00 -8.70 28.67
N CYS A 12 1.41 -7.44 28.86
CA CYS A 12 1.81 -6.47 27.83
C CYS A 12 0.75 -5.86 26.87
N ASP A 13 -0.28 -5.19 27.40
CA ASP A 13 -1.15 -4.27 26.61
C ASP A 13 -0.57 -2.87 26.35
N ARG A 14 0.71 -2.61 26.65
CA ARG A 14 1.31 -1.29 26.40
C ARG A 14 2.73 -1.42 25.86
N ASN A 15 2.83 -1.75 24.58
CA ASN A 15 4.04 -1.43 23.83
C ASN A 15 4.18 0.10 23.75
N ARG A 16 4.85 0.71 24.74
CA ARG A 16 5.11 2.17 24.83
C ARG A 16 5.98 2.69 23.66
N ASN A 17 6.51 1.80 22.82
CA ASN A 17 7.21 2.13 21.57
C ASN A 17 6.31 2.08 20.32
N ARG A 18 4.99 1.86 20.45
CA ARG A 18 4.11 2.02 19.30
C ARG A 18 4.10 3.49 18.92
N SER A 19 4.62 3.79 17.73
CA SER A 19 4.53 5.11 17.12
C SER A 19 3.08 5.61 17.23
N LYS A 20 2.91 6.89 17.55
CA LYS A 20 1.58 7.52 17.62
C LYS A 20 0.80 7.15 16.36
N ARG A 21 -0.45 6.68 16.54
CA ARG A 21 -1.33 6.34 15.42
C ARG A 21 -1.41 7.54 14.46
N ARG A 22 -1.22 7.28 13.18
CA ARG A 22 -1.38 8.30 12.13
C ARG A 22 -2.86 8.68 12.06
N GLY A 23 -3.15 9.96 11.84
CA GLY A 23 -4.50 10.48 11.66
C GLY A 23 -5.09 10.10 10.31
N VAL A 24 -5.16 8.79 10.03
CA VAL A 24 -5.69 8.21 8.79
C VAL A 24 -7.09 7.70 9.10
N PHE A 25 -8.08 8.25 8.40
CA PHE A 25 -9.49 8.01 8.67
C PHE A 25 -10.21 7.42 7.46
N CYS A 26 -11.25 6.63 7.71
CA CYS A 26 -12.10 6.10 6.66
C CYS A 26 -12.90 7.24 6.02
N PRO A 27 -12.89 7.39 4.68
CA PRO A 27 -13.63 8.46 4.01
C PRO A 27 -15.16 8.32 4.12
N ILE A 28 -15.66 7.13 4.47
CA ILE A 28 -17.11 6.84 4.59
C ILE A 28 -17.60 7.08 6.03
N HIS A 29 -16.87 6.55 7.02
CA HIS A 29 -17.33 6.49 8.41
C HIS A 29 -16.57 7.43 9.37
N GLY A 30 -15.48 8.07 8.92
CA GLY A 30 -14.63 8.92 9.76
C GLY A 30 -13.87 8.19 10.87
N CYS A 31 -14.00 6.87 10.98
CA CYS A 31 -13.28 6.08 11.99
C CYS A 31 -11.81 5.88 11.60
N TYR A 32 -10.96 5.58 12.59
CA TYR A 32 -9.56 5.25 12.32
C TYR A 32 -9.44 4.01 11.43
N LEU A 33 -8.52 4.08 10.48
CA LEU A 33 -8.11 2.95 9.66
C LEU A 33 -6.89 2.26 10.29
N ASP A 34 -6.92 0.94 10.33
CA ASP A 34 -5.77 0.13 10.74
C ASP A 34 -4.98 -0.28 9.50
N SER A 35 -3.67 0.03 9.51
CA SER A 35 -2.77 -0.36 8.42
C SER A 35 -2.62 -1.88 8.38
N SER A 36 -2.80 -2.47 7.19
CA SER A 36 -2.71 -3.90 6.94
C SER A 36 -1.58 -4.27 5.96
N SER A 37 -0.82 -3.30 5.46
CA SER A 37 0.33 -3.53 4.58
C SER A 37 1.50 -2.60 4.88
N ALA A 38 2.64 -2.86 4.22
CA ALA A 38 3.70 -1.87 4.09
C ALA A 38 3.24 -0.66 3.26
N LYS A 39 4.03 0.41 3.30
CA LYS A 39 3.86 1.58 2.44
C LYS A 39 4.61 1.36 1.12
N TYR A 40 3.95 1.62 0.02
CA TYR A 40 4.54 1.51 -1.31
C TYR A 40 4.62 2.88 -1.96
N SER A 41 5.80 3.47 -1.94
CA SER A 41 6.06 4.80 -2.50
C SER A 41 5.70 4.87 -3.98
N LEU A 42 5.20 6.02 -4.39
CA LEU A 42 4.89 6.30 -5.78
C LEU A 42 6.02 7.05 -6.46
N PHE A 43 6.13 6.86 -7.77
CA PHE A 43 7.14 7.48 -8.60
C PHE A 43 6.51 8.01 -9.89
N ALA A 44 6.92 9.20 -10.30
CA ALA A 44 6.58 9.78 -11.58
C ALA A 44 7.64 9.41 -12.63
N HIS A 45 7.17 8.96 -13.79
CA HIS A 45 7.98 8.65 -14.96
C HIS A 45 7.61 9.54 -16.16
N GLU A 46 6.48 10.25 -16.09
CA GLU A 46 6.05 11.20 -17.11
C GLU A 46 6.00 12.63 -16.57
N PRO A 47 6.32 13.64 -17.41
CA PRO A 47 6.22 15.04 -17.00
C PRO A 47 4.80 15.47 -16.63
N GLY A 48 3.77 14.84 -17.22
CA GLY A 48 2.36 15.13 -16.92
C GLY A 48 2.03 14.85 -15.44
N GLN A 49 2.55 13.75 -14.90
CA GLN A 49 2.33 13.33 -13.51
C GLN A 49 2.93 14.34 -12.51
N LEU A 50 4.03 15.01 -12.87
CA LEU A 50 4.60 16.10 -12.05
C LEU A 50 3.81 17.40 -12.20
N GLN A 51 3.29 17.69 -13.40
CA GLN A 51 2.48 18.88 -13.66
C GLN A 51 1.15 18.86 -12.89
N GLU A 52 0.49 17.70 -12.80
CA GLU A 52 -0.71 17.50 -11.96
C GLU A 52 -0.48 17.84 -10.48
N ARG A 53 0.78 17.82 -10.05
CA ARG A 53 1.21 18.14 -8.68
C ARG A 53 1.71 19.58 -8.54
N GLY A 54 1.52 20.40 -9.56
CA GLY A 54 1.84 21.82 -9.56
C GLY A 54 3.24 22.18 -10.07
N MET A 55 4.00 21.21 -10.60
CA MET A 55 5.29 21.52 -11.22
C MET A 55 5.09 22.23 -12.57
N GLY A 56 5.83 23.30 -12.82
CA GLY A 56 5.82 23.98 -14.13
C GLY A 56 6.27 23.05 -15.26
N ARG A 57 5.68 23.17 -16.45
CA ARG A 57 5.92 22.28 -17.59
C ARG A 57 7.40 22.11 -17.95
N GLN A 58 8.16 23.21 -18.04
CA GLN A 58 9.59 23.15 -18.38
C GLN A 58 10.39 22.39 -17.30
N SER A 59 10.12 22.67 -16.02
CA SER A 59 10.76 21.98 -14.90
C SER A 59 10.42 20.49 -14.89
N ALA A 60 9.15 20.13 -15.10
CA ALA A 60 8.71 18.74 -15.15
C ALA A 60 9.41 17.96 -16.27
N ASN A 61 9.50 18.56 -17.47
CA ASN A 61 10.21 17.96 -18.60
C ASN A 61 11.69 17.75 -18.29
N LEU A 62 12.36 18.76 -17.74
CA LEU A 62 13.79 18.70 -17.42
C LEU A 62 14.09 17.62 -16.38
N VAL A 63 13.30 17.56 -15.30
CA VAL A 63 13.52 16.59 -14.22
C VAL A 63 13.33 15.16 -14.73
N VAL A 64 12.26 14.89 -15.49
CA VAL A 64 12.05 13.55 -16.04
C VAL A 64 13.12 13.20 -17.07
N ALA A 65 13.53 14.12 -17.94
CA ALA A 65 14.60 13.86 -18.90
C ALA A 65 15.95 13.59 -18.23
N THR A 66 16.20 14.20 -17.08
CA THR A 66 17.48 14.09 -16.34
C THR A 66 17.55 12.83 -15.48
N TYR A 67 16.46 12.50 -14.78
CA TYR A 67 16.44 11.44 -13.76
C TYR A 67 15.63 10.21 -14.17
N GLY A 68 14.81 10.30 -15.22
CA GLY A 68 13.93 9.24 -15.71
C GLY A 68 12.74 8.97 -14.79
N THR A 69 13.00 8.56 -13.54
CA THR A 69 12.00 8.23 -12.53
C THR A 69 12.22 9.05 -11.28
N VAL A 70 11.17 9.74 -10.82
CA VAL A 70 11.24 10.72 -9.75
C VAL A 70 10.33 10.28 -8.59
N PRO A 71 10.80 10.20 -7.34
CA PRO A 71 9.95 9.84 -6.22
C PRO A 71 8.91 10.94 -5.93
N LEU A 72 7.67 10.52 -5.72
CA LEU A 72 6.57 11.40 -5.31
C LEU A 72 6.53 11.48 -3.79
N THR A 73 7.20 12.49 -3.24
CA THR A 73 7.35 12.64 -1.80
C THR A 73 6.01 12.87 -1.10
N GLY A 74 5.78 12.14 -0.01
CA GLY A 74 4.52 12.22 0.73
C GLY A 74 3.36 11.46 0.07
N GLU A 75 3.59 10.71 -1.00
CA GLU A 75 2.57 9.89 -1.65
C GLU A 75 2.94 8.41 -1.68
N TRP A 76 1.97 7.55 -1.32
CA TRP A 76 2.16 6.10 -1.36
C TRP A 76 0.83 5.35 -1.48
N LEU A 77 0.91 4.08 -1.86
CA LEU A 77 -0.17 3.12 -1.72
C LEU A 77 -0.04 2.38 -0.40
N GLU A 78 -1.17 2.21 0.29
CA GLU A 78 -1.24 1.41 1.50
C GLU A 78 -2.62 0.77 1.65
N CYS A 79 -2.62 -0.45 2.16
CA CYS A 79 -3.80 -1.24 2.42
C CYS A 79 -4.27 -1.00 3.85
N PHE A 80 -5.57 -0.74 4.00
CA PHE A 80 -6.18 -0.43 5.29
C PHE A 80 -7.42 -1.28 5.54
N TRP A 81 -7.55 -1.73 6.79
CA TRP A 81 -8.79 -2.30 7.29
C TRP A 81 -9.63 -1.23 7.99
N CYS A 82 -10.92 -1.23 7.68
CA CYS A 82 -11.90 -0.40 8.37
C CYS A 82 -12.82 -1.26 9.22
N LYS A 83 -12.91 -0.94 10.52
CA LYS A 83 -13.80 -1.67 11.44
C LYS A 83 -15.28 -1.50 11.11
N ALA A 84 -15.69 -0.32 10.64
CA ALA A 84 -17.09 -0.06 10.31
C ALA A 84 -17.49 -0.61 8.93
N CYS A 85 -16.58 -0.59 7.96
CA CYS A 85 -16.85 -1.21 6.64
C CYS A 85 -16.65 -2.73 6.63
N GLU A 86 -15.97 -3.28 7.64
CA GLU A 86 -15.57 -4.69 7.76
C GLU A 86 -14.80 -5.23 6.54
N ARG A 87 -14.10 -4.35 5.82
CA ARG A 87 -13.32 -4.71 4.63
C ARG A 87 -11.93 -4.11 4.65
N VAL A 88 -11.06 -4.74 3.86
CA VAL A 88 -9.69 -4.31 3.59
C VAL A 88 -9.68 -3.68 2.20
N GLU A 89 -9.19 -2.44 2.11
CA GLU A 89 -9.18 -1.68 0.86
C GLU A 89 -7.83 -0.98 0.66
N TRP A 90 -7.47 -0.77 -0.61
CA TRP A 90 -6.26 -0.05 -0.98
C TRP A 90 -6.54 1.42 -1.23
N TYR A 91 -5.71 2.26 -0.63
CA TYR A 91 -5.84 3.70 -0.74
C TYR A 91 -4.55 4.34 -1.27
N HIS A 92 -4.72 5.35 -2.11
CA HIS A 92 -3.69 6.36 -2.36
C HIS A 92 -3.70 7.32 -1.18
N VAL A 93 -2.58 7.36 -0.46
CA VAL A 93 -2.37 8.26 0.67
C VAL A 93 -1.50 9.41 0.23
N ARG A 94 -1.95 10.64 0.47
CA ARG A 94 -1.17 11.87 0.26
C ARG A 94 -1.01 12.61 1.59
N LEU A 95 0.22 12.86 2.00
CA LEU A 95 0.55 13.66 3.16
C LEU A 95 0.84 15.10 2.71
N LYS A 96 -0.07 16.02 3.04
CA LYS A 96 0.08 17.46 2.78
C LYS A 96 -0.14 18.23 4.08
N ASP A 97 0.77 19.13 4.43
CA ASP A 97 0.66 19.98 5.63
C ASP A 97 0.32 19.19 6.92
N LYS A 98 0.97 18.04 7.10
CA LYS A 98 0.76 17.08 8.22
C LYS A 98 -0.63 16.40 8.25
N THR A 99 -1.43 16.60 7.22
CA THR A 99 -2.76 15.99 7.05
C THR A 99 -2.70 14.86 6.03
N TYR A 100 -3.30 13.72 6.38
CA TYR A 100 -3.40 12.55 5.50
C TYR A 100 -4.69 12.63 4.69
N ASN A 101 -4.56 12.69 3.37
CA ASN A 101 -5.68 12.61 2.44
C ASN A 101 -5.71 11.21 1.85
N LEU A 102 -6.90 10.60 1.80
CA LEU A 102 -7.10 9.27 1.24
C LEU A 102 -8.08 9.33 0.08
N SER A 103 -7.70 8.68 -1.02
CA SER A 103 -8.61 8.31 -2.11
C SER A 103 -8.46 6.83 -2.40
N VAL A 104 -9.52 6.19 -2.90
CA VAL A 104 -9.42 4.80 -3.37
C VAL A 104 -8.33 4.74 -4.44
N ALA A 105 -7.46 3.73 -4.37
CA ALA A 105 -6.33 3.60 -5.28
C ALA A 105 -6.82 3.29 -6.71
N PRO A 106 -6.69 4.22 -7.67
CA PRO A 106 -7.08 3.95 -9.05
C PRO A 106 -6.06 3.00 -9.71
N VAL A 107 -6.50 2.27 -10.74
CA VAL A 107 -5.72 1.16 -11.34
C VAL A 107 -4.41 1.66 -11.95
N GLU A 108 -4.43 2.84 -12.55
CA GLU A 108 -3.30 3.48 -13.24
C GLU A 108 -2.17 3.80 -12.26
N LEU A 109 -2.52 4.14 -11.01
CA LEU A 109 -1.56 4.51 -9.98
C LEU A 109 -0.65 3.34 -9.56
N TRP A 110 -1.10 2.10 -9.78
CA TRP A 110 -0.31 0.90 -9.49
C TRP A 110 0.92 0.78 -10.39
N GLN A 111 0.89 1.38 -11.57
CA GLN A 111 2.05 1.43 -12.48
C GLN A 111 3.14 2.37 -11.96
N GLN A 112 2.77 3.31 -11.08
CA GLN A 112 3.69 4.25 -10.43
C GLN A 112 4.29 3.70 -9.13
N ALA A 113 3.82 2.55 -8.63
CA ALA A 113 4.27 1.95 -7.39
C ALA A 113 5.32 0.86 -7.65
N THR A 114 6.33 0.76 -6.76
CA THR A 114 7.33 -0.31 -6.83
C THR A 114 7.11 -1.34 -5.72
N GLY A 115 7.34 -2.62 -6.03
CA GLY A 115 7.27 -3.71 -5.06
C GLY A 115 5.86 -4.14 -4.64
N VAL A 116 4.82 -3.63 -5.29
CA VAL A 116 3.42 -4.04 -5.07
C VAL A 116 2.68 -4.20 -6.38
N LEU A 117 1.87 -5.25 -6.48
CA LEU A 117 1.00 -5.49 -7.63
C LEU A 117 -0.44 -5.15 -7.25
N ASN A 118 -1.20 -4.66 -8.24
CA ASN A 118 -2.64 -4.45 -8.07
C ASN A 118 -3.28 -5.78 -7.60
N PRO A 119 -4.02 -5.80 -6.47
CA PRO A 119 -4.67 -7.00 -5.96
C PRO A 119 -5.69 -7.59 -6.93
N ASN A 120 -6.31 -6.75 -7.77
CA ASN A 120 -7.24 -7.17 -8.82
C ASN A 120 -6.52 -7.81 -10.03
N GLY A 121 -5.18 -7.83 -10.01
CA GLY A 121 -4.34 -8.33 -11.08
C GLY A 121 -4.22 -7.36 -12.25
N ASN A 122 -3.42 -7.75 -13.24
CA ASN A 122 -3.43 -7.07 -14.52
C ASN A 122 -4.68 -7.57 -15.32
N PRO A 123 -5.57 -6.67 -15.74
CA PRO A 123 -6.81 -7.05 -16.43
C PRO A 123 -6.56 -7.77 -17.78
N SER A 124 -5.39 -7.61 -18.41
CA SER A 124 -5.07 -8.26 -19.69
C SER A 124 -4.55 -9.69 -19.57
N VAL A 125 -4.19 -10.15 -18.36
CA VAL A 125 -3.77 -11.54 -18.12
C VAL A 125 -4.93 -12.34 -17.55
N GLY A 126 -5.27 -13.44 -18.23
CA GLY A 126 -6.29 -14.39 -17.79
C GLY A 126 -5.93 -15.05 -16.46
N GLU A 127 -6.94 -15.66 -15.83
CA GLU A 127 -6.78 -16.35 -14.53
C GLU A 127 -5.71 -17.44 -14.56
N PHE A 128 -5.59 -18.15 -15.69
CA PHE A 128 -4.55 -19.15 -15.92
C PHE A 128 -3.14 -18.57 -15.76
N THR A 129 -2.82 -17.51 -16.51
CA THR A 129 -1.50 -16.85 -16.46
C THR A 129 -1.20 -16.26 -15.08
N ARG A 130 -2.23 -15.76 -14.36
CA ARG A 130 -2.08 -15.29 -12.97
C ARG A 130 -1.73 -16.43 -12.01
N ARG A 131 -2.34 -17.61 -12.18
CA ARG A 131 -2.03 -18.80 -11.38
C ARG A 131 -0.60 -19.27 -11.61
N GLU A 132 -0.19 -19.38 -12.88
CA GLU A 132 1.14 -19.83 -13.27
C GLU A 132 2.26 -18.88 -12.80
N ALA A 133 2.03 -17.55 -12.85
CA ALA A 133 3.00 -16.57 -12.36
C ALA A 133 3.26 -16.70 -10.84
N ARG A 134 2.25 -17.09 -10.05
CA ARG A 134 2.37 -17.31 -8.59
C ARG A 134 3.08 -18.61 -8.24
N MET A 135 3.19 -19.56 -9.17
CA MET A 135 3.84 -20.87 -8.96
C MET A 135 5.37 -20.80 -9.02
N LYS A 136 5.98 -19.67 -9.38
CA LYS A 136 7.45 -19.50 -9.50
C LYS A 136 8.18 -19.28 -8.16
N GLY A 137 7.74 -19.96 -7.11
CA GLY A 137 8.54 -20.20 -5.90
C GLY A 137 9.17 -21.60 -5.95
N VAL A 138 10.16 -21.88 -5.10
CA VAL A 138 11.02 -23.09 -5.05
C VAL A 138 10.28 -24.45 -5.01
N HIS A 139 8.94 -24.47 -4.97
CA HIS A 139 8.09 -25.67 -5.03
C HIS A 139 7.41 -25.94 -6.39
N GLY A 140 7.50 -25.05 -7.38
CA GLY A 140 6.77 -25.17 -8.67
C GLY A 140 7.38 -26.11 -9.71
N MET A 141 8.50 -26.77 -9.42
CA MET A 141 9.26 -27.61 -10.36
C MET A 141 8.79 -29.08 -10.43
N LYS A 142 7.54 -29.39 -10.03
CA LYS A 142 7.05 -30.79 -9.97
C LYS A 142 5.97 -31.14 -10.99
N THR A 143 5.55 -30.23 -11.86
CA THR A 143 4.35 -30.45 -12.70
C THR A 143 4.61 -30.67 -14.19
N TYR A 144 5.84 -30.88 -14.62
CA TYR A 144 6.14 -31.30 -15.99
C TYR A 144 6.78 -32.68 -16.01
N ASN A 145 5.99 -33.72 -15.75
CA ASN A 145 6.30 -35.04 -16.26
C ASN A 145 5.92 -35.03 -17.74
N PHE A 146 6.90 -34.79 -18.60
CA PHE A 146 6.80 -35.21 -20.00
C PHE A 146 6.77 -36.75 -20.01
N LEU A 147 5.69 -37.30 -20.57
CA LEU A 147 5.66 -38.67 -21.09
C LEU A 147 6.34 -38.68 -22.46
#